data_AF-A0A7X5N374-F1
#
_entry.id   AF-A0A7X5N374-F1
#
_cell.length_a   1.000
_cell.length_b   1.000
_cell.length_c   1.000
_cell.angle_alpha   90.00
_cell.angle_beta   90.00
_cell.angle_gamma   90.00
#
_symmetry.space_group_name_H-M   'P 1'
#
loop_
_entity.id
_entity.type
_entity.pdbx_description
1 polymer ?
#
loop_
_entity_poly.entity_id
_entity_poly.type
_entity_poly.pdbx_seq_one_letter_code
_entity_poly.pdbx_strand_id
1 'polypeptide(L)'
;FRALEAFVIALLLIIFVCFGVQIALAAPPIAAVLGGFIPRAQVVTDPRALYLAIGIIGATVMPHNLYLHSSIVQTRAYPRTDAGRKSALRWAVTDSTVALMFALFINASILILAAAVFHAQGRTDVQEIEQAHALLAPMLGVGLASTLFAVALLASGVN
;
A
#
# COMPACT_ATOMS: atom_id res chain seq x y z
N PHE A 1 -3.75 17.83 15.39
CA PHE A 1 -2.63 17.26 14.60
C PHE A 1 -2.02 16.02 15.26
N ARG A 2 -1.34 16.09 16.41
CA ARG A 2 -0.69 14.91 17.05
C ARG A 2 -1.62 13.72 17.35
N ALA A 3 -2.86 13.95 17.79
CA ALA A 3 -3.82 12.88 18.06
C ALA A 3 -4.36 12.22 16.78
N LEU A 4 -4.58 13.00 15.73
CA LEU A 4 -5.00 12.50 14.42
C LEU A 4 -3.88 11.69 13.75
N GLU A 5 -2.64 12.19 13.82
CA GLU A 5 -1.45 11.50 13.33
C GLU A 5 -1.24 10.16 14.06
N ALA A 6 -1.34 10.15 15.40
CA ALA A 6 -1.26 8.91 16.19
C ALA A 6 -2.38 7.92 15.83
N PHE A 7 -3.59 8.40 15.57
CA PHE A 7 -4.71 7.58 15.11
C PHE A 7 -4.43 6.94 13.74
N VAL A 8 -3.94 7.72 12.77
CA VAL A 8 -3.57 7.21 11.44
C VAL A 8 -2.42 6.20 11.53
N ILE A 9 -1.39 6.48 12.33
CA ILE A 9 -0.28 5.55 12.54
C ILE A 9 -0.76 4.24 13.18
N ALA A 10 -1.62 4.31 14.20
CA ALA A 10 -2.19 3.12 14.83
C ALA A 10 -2.98 2.28 13.83
N LEU A 11 -3.78 2.93 12.97
CA LEU A 11 -4.54 2.27 11.93
C LEU A 11 -3.65 1.59 10.89
N LEU A 12 -2.61 2.27 10.40
CA LEU A 12 -1.63 1.70 9.48
C LEU A 12 -0.91 0.49 10.11
N LEU A 13 -0.58 0.55 11.40
CA LEU A 13 0.08 -0.54 12.11
C LEU A 13 -0.84 -1.75 12.25
N ILE A 14 -2.14 -1.55 12.53
CA ILE A 14 -3.14 -2.62 12.55
C ILE A 14 -3.24 -3.29 11.17
N ILE A 15 -3.33 -2.49 10.10
CA ILE A 15 -3.38 -3.00 8.72
C ILE A 15 -2.12 -3.81 8.40
N PHE A 16 -0.95 -3.29 8.73
CA PHE A 16 0.34 -3.94 8.53
C PHE A 16 0.42 -5.30 9.25
N VAL A 17 0.06 -5.34 10.54
CA VAL A 17 0.07 -6.58 11.34
C VAL A 17 -0.94 -7.58 10.77
N CYS A 18 -2.13 -7.12 10.40
CA CYS A 18 -3.17 -7.97 9.82
C CYS A 18 -2.70 -8.66 8.53
N PHE A 19 -2.16 -7.89 7.58
CA PHE A 19 -1.61 -8.45 6.34
C PHE A 19 -0.38 -9.33 6.58
N GLY A 20 0.48 -8.96 7.54
CA GLY A 20 1.63 -9.77 7.94
C GLY A 20 1.23 -11.15 8.47
N VAL A 21 0.23 -11.21 9.34
CA VAL A 21 -0.32 -12.48 9.86
C VAL A 21 -0.96 -13.29 8.73
N GLN A 22 -1.72 -12.64 7.83
CA GLN A 22 -2.34 -13.35 6.70
C GLN A 22 -1.30 -13.95 5.75
N ILE A 23 -0.21 -13.25 5.45
CA ILE A 23 0.90 -13.79 4.66
C ILE A 23 1.56 -14.97 5.37
N ALA A 24 1.79 -14.85 6.69
CA ALA A 24 2.39 -15.92 7.48
C ALA A 24 1.51 -17.19 7.47
N LEU A 25 0.18 -17.03 7.57
CA LEU A 25 -0.79 -18.13 7.51
C LEU A 25 -0.93 -18.71 6.10
N ALA A 26 -0.91 -17.86 5.07
CA ALA A 26 -0.96 -18.30 3.67
C ALA A 26 0.33 -19.04 3.25
N ALA A 27 1.43 -18.86 3.99
CA ALA A 27 2.73 -19.50 3.79
C ALA A 27 3.15 -19.56 2.30
N PRO A 28 3.16 -18.43 1.57
CA PRO A 28 3.51 -18.45 0.16
C PRO A 28 4.97 -18.87 -0.02
N PRO A 29 5.30 -19.63 -1.09
CA PRO A 29 6.67 -20.03 -1.35
C PRO A 29 7.56 -18.81 -1.55
N ILE A 30 8.50 -18.59 -0.61
CA ILE A 30 9.38 -17.41 -0.57
C ILE A 30 10.16 -17.24 -1.88
N ALA A 31 10.57 -18.35 -2.51
CA ALA A 31 11.24 -18.33 -3.81
C ALA A 31 10.37 -17.72 -4.92
N ALA A 32 9.07 -17.96 -4.92
CA ALA A 32 8.15 -17.37 -5.89
C ALA A 32 7.92 -15.88 -5.59
N VAL A 33 7.82 -15.51 -4.31
CA VAL A 33 7.71 -14.10 -3.89
C VAL A 33 8.93 -13.30 -4.33
N LEU A 34 10.14 -13.80 -4.04
CA LEU A 34 11.40 -13.17 -4.46
C LEU A 34 11.55 -13.15 -5.99
N GLY A 35 11.14 -14.23 -6.66
CA GLY A 35 11.11 -14.30 -8.12
C GLY A 35 10.11 -13.33 -8.77
N GLY A 36 9.11 -12.86 -8.02
CA GLY A 36 8.15 -11.84 -8.47
C GLY A 36 8.74 -10.42 -8.51
N PHE A 37 9.81 -10.15 -7.75
CA PHE A 37 10.55 -8.88 -7.83
C PHE A 37 11.45 -8.81 -9.08
N ILE A 38 11.65 -9.94 -9.78
CA ILE A 38 12.43 -9.97 -11.01
C ILE A 38 11.53 -9.52 -12.18
N PRO A 39 11.88 -8.44 -12.89
CA PRO A 39 11.10 -7.97 -14.03
C PRO A 39 11.11 -9.00 -15.16
N ARG A 40 9.92 -9.33 -15.69
CA ARG A 40 9.75 -10.25 -16.81
C ARG A 40 9.18 -9.51 -18.02
N ALA A 41 9.69 -9.83 -19.22
CA ALA A 41 9.19 -9.25 -20.47
C ALA A 41 7.67 -9.49 -20.68
N GLN A 42 7.14 -10.56 -20.09
CA GLN A 42 5.71 -10.90 -20.10
C GLN A 42 4.81 -9.76 -19.61
N VAL A 43 5.27 -8.94 -18.65
CA VAL A 43 4.51 -7.80 -18.11
C VAL A 43 4.21 -6.74 -19.17
N VAL A 44 5.10 -6.59 -20.16
CA VAL A 44 4.95 -5.58 -21.22
C VAL A 44 4.44 -6.17 -22.55
N THR A 45 4.55 -7.49 -22.74
CA THR A 45 4.09 -8.14 -23.96
C THR A 45 2.64 -8.62 -23.89
N ASP A 46 2.12 -8.97 -22.70
CA ASP A 46 0.73 -9.37 -22.51
C ASP A 46 -0.15 -8.13 -22.21
N PRO A 47 -1.15 -7.81 -23.05
CA PRO A 47 -2.04 -6.67 -22.84
C PRO A 47 -2.76 -6.68 -21.48
N ARG A 48 -3.10 -7.85 -20.93
CA ARG A 48 -3.79 -7.96 -19.64
C ARG A 48 -2.86 -7.63 -18.48
N ALA A 49 -1.65 -8.20 -18.51
CA ALA A 49 -0.61 -7.91 -17.52
C ALA A 49 -0.17 -6.44 -17.59
N LEU A 50 -0.05 -5.90 -18.80
CA LEU A 50 0.28 -4.49 -19.03
C LEU A 50 -0.82 -3.56 -18.49
N TYR A 51 -2.10 -3.89 -18.71
CA TYR A 51 -3.22 -3.11 -18.17
C TYR A 51 -3.20 -3.06 -16.64
N LEU A 52 -3.00 -4.21 -15.98
CA LEU A 52 -2.87 -4.28 -14.52
C LEU A 52 -1.63 -3.50 -14.02
N ALA A 53 -0.50 -3.63 -14.70
CA ALA A 53 0.74 -2.93 -14.35
C ALA A 53 0.57 -1.41 -14.45
N ILE A 54 -0.03 -0.90 -15.53
CA ILE A 54 -0.33 0.53 -15.71
C ILE A 54 -1.32 1.00 -14.62
N GLY A 55 -2.32 0.19 -14.28
CA GLY A 55 -3.27 0.48 -13.19
C GLY A 55 -2.59 0.62 -11.83
N ILE A 56 -1.69 -0.31 -11.48
CA ILE A 56 -0.91 -0.25 -10.24
C ILE A 56 0.00 0.99 -10.22
N ILE A 57 0.66 1.32 -11.34
CA ILE A 57 1.49 2.52 -11.45
C ILE A 57 0.65 3.79 -11.29
N GLY A 58 -0.50 3.88 -11.94
CA GLY A 58 -1.38 5.05 -11.85
C GLY A 58 -1.97 5.23 -10.45
N ALA A 59 -2.29 4.14 -9.75
CA ALA A 59 -2.77 4.18 -8.38
C ALA A 59 -1.69 4.57 -7.35
N THR A 60 -0.43 4.22 -7.60
CA THR A 60 0.70 4.52 -6.69
C THR A 60 1.34 5.88 -6.97
N VAL A 61 1.44 6.28 -8.23
CA VAL A 61 1.98 7.57 -8.67
C VAL A 61 0.81 8.50 -8.96
N MET A 62 0.26 9.08 -7.90
CA MET A 62 -0.81 10.06 -7.96
C MET A 62 -0.27 11.44 -8.41
N PRO A 63 -0.60 11.93 -9.63
CA PRO A 63 0.03 13.14 -10.17
C PRO A 63 -0.23 14.39 -9.31
N HIS A 64 -1.42 14.49 -8.72
CA HIS A 64 -1.79 15.58 -7.82
C HIS A 64 -0.93 15.59 -6.55
N ASN A 65 -0.51 14.42 -6.05
CA ASN A 65 0.34 14.33 -4.88
C ASN A 65 1.75 14.88 -5.16
N LEU A 66 2.24 14.81 -6.40
CA LEU A 66 3.51 15.45 -6.79
C LEU A 66 3.44 16.97 -6.67
N TYR A 67 2.33 17.58 -7.11
CA TYR A 67 2.12 19.03 -7.00
C TYR A 67 1.91 19.46 -5.54
N LEU A 68 1.10 18.70 -4.79
CA LEU A 68 0.79 18.97 -3.39
C LEU A 68 2.03 18.82 -2.50
N HIS A 69 2.79 17.75 -2.65
CA HIS A 69 4.01 17.53 -1.87
C HIS A 69 5.07 18.59 -2.19
N SER A 70 5.15 19.05 -3.44
CA SER A 70 6.04 20.13 -3.85
C SER A 70 5.70 21.48 -3.19
N SER A 71 4.43 21.76 -2.90
CA SER A 71 4.03 22.99 -2.20
C SER A 71 4.15 22.87 -0.68
N ILE A 72 3.82 21.71 -0.09
CA ILE A 72 3.95 21.45 1.35
C ILE A 72 5.40 21.48 1.82
N VAL A 73 6.34 20.98 1.01
CA VAL A 73 7.77 21.03 1.38
C VAL A 73 8.29 22.48 1.48
N GLN A 74 7.66 23.42 0.77
CA GLN A 74 8.05 24.83 0.76
C GLN A 74 7.54 25.62 1.98
N THR A 75 6.45 25.15 2.61
CA THR A 75 5.85 25.78 3.80
C THR A 75 6.54 25.37 5.11
N ARG A 76 7.39 24.32 5.11
CA ARG A 76 8.19 23.98 6.30
C ARG A 76 9.14 25.13 6.65
N ALA A 77 9.21 25.44 7.95
CA ALA A 77 10.17 26.38 8.48
C ALA A 77 11.57 25.74 8.46
N TYR A 78 12.44 26.21 7.57
CA TYR A 78 13.86 25.88 7.56
C TYR A 78 14.69 27.14 7.27
N PRO A 79 15.93 27.24 7.81
CA PRO A 79 16.83 28.34 7.49
C PRO A 79 17.07 28.38 5.97
N ARG A 80 16.86 29.54 5.34
CA ARG A 80 17.05 29.73 3.89
C ARG A 80 18.54 29.84 3.50
N THR A 81 19.36 28.99 4.10
CA THR A 81 20.78 28.76 3.81
C THR A 81 20.94 27.42 3.07
N ASP A 82 22.04 27.23 2.36
CA ASP A 82 22.28 25.96 1.63
C ASP A 82 22.31 24.74 2.56
N ALA A 83 22.86 24.90 3.77
CA ALA A 83 22.88 23.86 4.80
C ALA A 83 21.46 23.54 5.32
N GLY A 84 20.63 24.57 5.56
CA GLY A 84 19.24 24.40 6.00
C GLY A 84 18.35 23.78 4.91
N ARG A 85 18.58 24.12 3.64
CA ARG A 85 17.87 23.50 2.50
C ARG A 85 18.22 22.03 2.35
N LYS A 86 19.51 21.66 2.46
CA LYS A 86 19.95 20.26 2.38
C LYS A 86 19.37 19.40 3.51
N SER A 87 19.35 19.91 4.74
CA SER A 87 18.77 19.17 5.87
C SER A 87 17.25 19.02 5.73
N ALA A 88 16.53 20.09 5.35
CA ALA A 88 15.09 20.04 5.12
C ALA A 88 14.73 19.02 4.02
N LEU A 89 15.49 19.02 2.91
CA LEU A 89 15.30 18.04 1.84
C LEU A 89 15.55 16.60 2.32
N ARG A 90 16.62 16.37 3.09
CA ARG A 90 16.95 15.03 3.60
C ARG A 90 15.84 14.48 4.50
N TRP A 91 15.30 15.31 5.39
CA TRP A 91 14.17 14.94 6.25
C TRP A 91 12.89 14.69 5.45
N ALA A 92 12.55 15.57 4.51
CA ALA A 92 11.39 15.39 3.65
C ALA A 92 11.48 14.10 2.82
N VAL A 93 12.64 13.83 2.21
CA VAL A 93 12.86 12.61 1.43
C VAL A 93 12.78 11.37 2.31
N THR A 94 13.35 11.40 3.52
CA THR A 94 13.31 10.26 4.44
C THR A 94 11.88 9.96 4.89
N ASP A 95 11.12 11.00 5.25
CA ASP A 95 9.71 10.89 5.63
C ASP A 95 8.87 10.27 4.49
N SER A 96 8.97 10.82 3.28
CA SER A 96 8.28 10.28 2.11
C SER A 96 8.73 8.87 1.75
N THR A 97 10.02 8.56 1.88
CA THR A 97 10.57 7.22 1.56
C THR A 97 10.01 6.18 2.52
N VAL A 98 9.95 6.49 3.82
CA VAL A 98 9.38 5.58 4.82
C VAL A 98 7.89 5.36 4.53
N ALA A 99 7.13 6.42 4.28
CA ALA A 99 5.71 6.31 3.95
C ALA A 99 5.46 5.47 2.67
N LEU A 100 6.24 5.71 1.62
CA LEU A 100 6.14 4.97 0.36
C LEU A 100 6.58 3.51 0.50
N MET A 101 7.57 3.20 1.35
CA MET A 101 7.95 1.82 1.64
C MET A 101 6.83 1.06 2.36
N PHE A 102 6.12 1.70 3.30
CA PHE A 102 4.93 1.11 3.90
C PHE A 102 3.82 0.87 2.88
N ALA A 103 3.56 1.85 2.00
CA ALA A 103 2.58 1.69 0.93
C ALA A 103 2.95 0.54 -0.02
N LEU A 104 4.23 0.44 -0.42
CA LEU A 104 4.75 -0.65 -1.23
C LEU A 104 4.55 -2.01 -0.55
N PHE A 105 4.87 -2.10 0.75
CA PHE A 105 4.69 -3.33 1.51
C PHE A 105 3.23 -3.78 1.53
N ILE A 106 2.29 -2.86 1.78
CA ILE A 106 0.86 -3.17 1.81
C ILE A 106 0.39 -3.61 0.41
N ASN A 107 0.76 -2.89 -0.65
CA ASN A 107 0.40 -3.24 -2.03
C ASN A 107 0.96 -4.61 -2.44
N ALA A 108 2.22 -4.90 -2.10
CA ALA A 108 2.82 -6.20 -2.34
C ALA A 108 2.12 -7.29 -1.55
N SER A 109 1.74 -7.02 -0.30
CA SER A 109 1.03 -7.96 0.57
C SER A 109 -0.33 -8.35 0.00
N ILE A 110 -1.10 -7.37 -0.47
CA ILE A 110 -2.40 -7.59 -1.12
C ILE A 110 -2.22 -8.45 -2.37
N LEU A 111 -1.22 -8.14 -3.21
CA LEU A 111 -0.95 -8.90 -4.43
C LEU A 111 -0.52 -10.35 -4.16
N ILE A 112 0.39 -10.56 -3.20
CA ILE A 112 0.86 -11.90 -2.80
C ILE A 112 -0.28 -12.72 -2.21
N LEU A 113 -1.09 -12.14 -1.33
CA LEU A 113 -2.24 -12.80 -0.74
C LEU A 113 -3.26 -13.18 -1.81
N ALA A 114 -3.56 -12.26 -2.74
CA ALA A 114 -4.47 -12.53 -3.85
C ALA A 114 -3.98 -13.70 -4.72
N ALA A 115 -2.68 -13.74 -5.03
CA ALA A 115 -2.07 -14.84 -5.76
C ALA A 115 -2.11 -16.17 -4.99
N ALA A 116 -1.76 -16.15 -3.69
CA ALA A 116 -1.70 -17.35 -2.87
C ALA A 116 -3.09 -17.96 -2.58
N VAL A 117 -4.12 -17.12 -2.39
CA VAL A 117 -5.47 -17.57 -2.01
C VAL A 117 -6.33 -17.87 -3.23
N PHE A 118 -6.38 -16.98 -4.23
CA PHE A 118 -7.30 -17.14 -5.37
C PHE A 118 -6.70 -17.92 -6.52
N HIS A 119 -5.44 -17.63 -6.89
CA HIS A 119 -4.81 -18.27 -8.04
C HIS A 119 -4.45 -19.74 -7.74
N ALA A 120 -4.12 -20.08 -6.48
CA ALA A 120 -3.87 -21.46 -6.06
C ALA A 120 -5.15 -22.33 -6.02
N GLN A 121 -6.33 -21.72 -5.84
CA GLN A 121 -7.61 -22.44 -5.80
C GLN A 121 -8.32 -22.50 -7.17
N GLY A 122 -7.67 -22.08 -8.26
CA GLY A 122 -8.24 -22.12 -9.61
C GLY A 122 -9.37 -21.12 -9.87
N ARG A 123 -9.54 -20.11 -9.01
CA ARG A 123 -10.56 -19.05 -9.16
C ARG A 123 -9.95 -17.86 -9.90
N THR A 124 -9.92 -17.93 -11.23
CA THR A 124 -9.40 -16.84 -12.09
C THR A 124 -10.43 -15.73 -12.38
N ASP A 125 -11.62 -15.79 -11.78
CA ASP A 125 -12.79 -14.96 -12.09
C ASP A 125 -13.10 -13.95 -10.96
N VAL A 126 -12.05 -13.35 -10.41
CA VAL A 126 -12.14 -12.45 -9.24
C VAL A 126 -11.90 -11.02 -9.70
N GLN A 127 -13.00 -10.31 -10.00
CA GLN A 127 -12.98 -8.93 -10.51
C GLN A 127 -13.55 -7.89 -9.53
N GLU A 128 -14.11 -8.28 -8.38
CA GLU A 128 -14.90 -7.35 -7.55
C GLU A 128 -14.49 -7.21 -6.09
N ILE A 129 -14.68 -5.98 -5.58
CA ILE A 129 -14.50 -5.55 -4.17
C ILE A 129 -15.38 -6.39 -3.22
N GLU A 130 -16.51 -6.93 -3.68
CA GLU A 130 -17.38 -7.82 -2.89
C GLU A 130 -16.66 -9.10 -2.43
N GLN A 131 -15.73 -9.62 -3.23
CA GLN A 131 -14.97 -10.83 -2.87
C GLN A 131 -13.84 -10.53 -1.87
N ALA A 132 -13.35 -9.29 -1.82
CA ALA A 132 -12.45 -8.83 -0.76
C ALA A 132 -13.18 -8.72 0.60
N HIS A 133 -14.46 -8.30 0.59
CA HIS A 133 -15.30 -8.27 1.80
C HIS A 133 -15.60 -9.68 2.34
N ALA A 134 -15.85 -10.66 1.45
CA ALA A 134 -16.08 -12.06 1.82
C ALA A 134 -14.84 -12.76 2.43
N LEU A 135 -13.63 -12.24 2.21
CA LEU A 135 -12.37 -12.76 2.79
C LEU A 135 -11.98 -12.11 4.12
N LEU A 136 -12.41 -10.86 4.35
CA LEU A 136 -12.24 -10.20 5.64
C LEU A 136 -13.16 -10.82 6.71
N ALA A 137 -14.33 -11.35 6.33
CA ALA A 137 -15.30 -11.90 7.28
C ALA A 137 -14.84 -13.16 8.05
N PRO A 138 -14.18 -14.18 7.44
CA PRO A 138 -13.75 -15.39 8.16
C PRO A 138 -12.36 -15.24 8.78
N MET A 139 -11.46 -14.47 8.16
CA MET A 139 -10.05 -14.39 8.57
C MET A 139 -9.78 -13.38 9.68
N LEU A 140 -10.69 -12.43 9.91
CA LEU A 140 -10.53 -11.46 10.99
C LEU A 140 -11.03 -11.95 12.34
N GLY A 141 -11.90 -12.96 12.42
CA GLY A 141 -12.41 -13.54 13.68
C GLY A 141 -13.04 -12.56 14.69
N VAL A 142 -13.05 -11.27 14.38
CA VAL A 142 -13.38 -10.16 15.27
C VAL A 142 -13.98 -9.09 14.36
N GLY A 143 -15.31 -8.93 14.39
CA GLY A 143 -16.03 -7.93 13.57
C GLY A 143 -15.57 -6.48 13.76
N LEU A 144 -14.69 -6.22 14.73
CA LEU A 144 -14.01 -4.94 14.94
C LEU A 144 -12.98 -4.60 13.86
N ALA A 145 -12.27 -5.59 13.28
CA ALA A 145 -11.22 -5.27 12.30
C ALA A 145 -11.77 -4.93 10.91
N SER A 146 -12.91 -5.53 10.51
CA SER A 146 -13.57 -5.19 9.24
C SER A 146 -14.26 -3.83 9.32
N THR A 147 -14.86 -3.50 10.47
CA THR A 147 -15.44 -2.18 10.72
C THR A 147 -14.34 -1.11 10.81
N LEU A 148 -13.22 -1.38 11.48
CA LEU A 148 -12.05 -0.47 11.48
C LEU A 148 -11.48 -0.25 10.08
N PHE A 149 -11.38 -1.30 9.25
CA PHE A 149 -10.95 -1.18 7.86
C PHE A 149 -11.95 -0.39 7.00
N ALA A 150 -13.26 -0.62 7.16
CA ALA A 150 -14.30 0.14 6.47
C ALA A 150 -14.28 1.63 6.89
N VAL A 151 -14.09 1.92 8.18
CA VAL A 151 -13.92 3.28 8.71
C VAL A 151 -12.64 3.91 8.18
N ALA A 152 -11.54 3.15 8.08
CA ALA A 152 -10.29 3.61 7.48
C ALA A 152 -10.44 3.98 6.01
N LEU A 153 -11.12 3.14 5.23
CA LEU A 153 -11.44 3.38 3.82
C LEU A 153 -12.32 4.61 3.66
N LEU A 154 -13.35 4.73 4.50
CA LEU A 154 -14.25 5.88 4.51
C LEU A 154 -13.48 7.15 4.86
N ALA A 155 -12.63 7.13 5.90
CA ALA A 155 -11.78 8.25 6.28
C ALA A 155 -10.73 8.60 5.22
N SER A 156 -10.17 7.61 4.53
CA SER A 156 -9.23 7.81 3.43
C SER A 156 -9.85 8.48 2.21
N GLY A 157 -11.18 8.41 2.02
CA GLY A 157 -11.89 9.06 0.92
C GLY A 157 -12.32 10.50 1.20
N VAL A 158 -12.18 11.00 2.45
CA VAL A 158 -12.55 12.38 2.85
C VAL A 158 -11.35 13.34 2.79
N ASN A 159 -10.15 12.84 2.48
CA ASN A 159 -8.92 13.63 2.31
C ASN A 159 -8.54 13.75 0.84
#